data_AF-A0A7J7MDN0-F1
#
_entry.id   AF-A0A7J7MDN0-F1
#
_cell.length_a   1.000
_cell.length_b   1.000
_cell.length_c   1.000
_cell.angle_alpha   90.00
_cell.angle_beta   90.00
_cell.angle_gamma   90.00
#
_symmetry.space_group_name_H-M   'P 1'
#
loop_
_entity.id
_entity.type
_entity.pdbx_description
1 polymer ?
#
loop_
_entity_poly.entity_id
_entity_poly.type
_entity_poly.pdbx_seq_one_letter_code
_entity_poly.pdbx_strand_id
1 'polypeptide(L)'
;MMYQEGCFASGMVLRLAEDLVENNDCSRVLVVCSKMLSVIIFHGLSESHSDSMVGHVLFGNGVSAVIVGAELDSLVERLFEIASFGQTIILKSKGAILGHLCEIDLRFQLSKDVPSLISDNIENCLTKAFAPIGVKGWKLLF
;
A
#
# COMPACT_ATOMS: atom_id res chain seq x y z
N MET A 1 11.15 6.34 -9.97
CA MET A 1 10.66 4.94 -9.91
C MET A 1 11.04 4.38 -8.55
N MET A 2 10.11 3.74 -7.84
CA MET A 2 10.36 3.18 -6.51
C MET A 2 10.34 1.66 -6.58
N TYR A 3 11.18 1.01 -5.78
CA TYR A 3 11.38 -0.44 -5.82
C TYR A 3 11.45 -0.99 -4.41
N GLN A 4 10.99 -2.24 -4.22
CA GLN A 4 11.03 -2.96 -2.93
C GLN A 4 10.23 -2.31 -1.79
N GLU A 5 9.25 -1.48 -2.11
CA GLU A 5 8.38 -0.77 -1.14
C GLU A 5 7.31 -1.65 -0.48
N GLY A 6 7.12 -2.89 -0.95
CA GLY A 6 6.16 -3.83 -0.37
C GLY A 6 4.69 -3.50 -0.66
N CYS A 7 3.78 -3.95 0.20
CA CYS A 7 2.33 -3.90 -0.05
C CYS A 7 1.69 -2.54 0.24
N PHE A 8 2.34 -1.64 0.97
CA PHE A 8 1.80 -0.29 1.26
C PHE A 8 2.14 0.73 0.15
N ALA A 9 2.97 0.34 -0.82
CA ALA A 9 3.50 1.21 -1.86
C ALA A 9 2.41 1.96 -2.64
N SER A 10 1.27 1.31 -2.90
CA SER A 10 0.16 1.91 -3.64
C SER A 10 -0.42 3.14 -2.95
N GLY A 11 -0.49 3.17 -1.61
CA GLY A 11 -0.89 4.37 -0.89
C GLY A 11 0.19 5.45 -0.95
N MET A 12 1.46 5.06 -0.78
CA MET A 12 2.58 5.98 -0.81
C MET A 12 2.76 6.68 -2.17
N VAL A 13 2.58 5.98 -3.30
CA VAL A 13 2.68 6.60 -4.64
C VAL A 13 1.60 7.64 -4.88
N LEU A 14 0.41 7.48 -4.28
CA LEU A 14 -0.67 8.47 -4.39
C LEU A 14 -0.31 9.76 -3.66
N ARG A 15 0.29 9.67 -2.47
CA ARG A 15 0.85 10.84 -1.78
C ARG A 15 1.89 11.57 -2.62
N LEU A 16 2.83 10.83 -3.22
CA LEU A 16 3.84 11.46 -4.06
C LEU A 16 3.22 12.09 -5.31
N ALA A 17 2.18 11.48 -5.88
CA ALA A 17 1.48 12.05 -7.02
C ALA A 17 0.73 13.33 -6.63
N GLU A 18 0.07 13.37 -5.48
CA GLU A 18 -0.56 14.57 -4.89
C GLU A 18 0.46 15.70 -4.78
N ASP A 19 1.58 15.48 -4.07
CA ASP A 19 2.65 16.47 -3.91
C ASP A 19 3.17 16.99 -5.28
N LEU A 20 3.29 16.10 -6.26
CA LEU A 20 3.74 16.46 -7.61
C LEU A 20 2.71 17.30 -8.37
N VAL A 21 1.43 16.96 -8.30
CA VAL A 21 0.40 17.67 -9.08
C VAL A 21 0.02 19.01 -8.46
N GLU A 22 0.03 19.12 -7.14
CA GLU A 22 -0.30 20.38 -6.44
C GLU A 22 0.82 21.41 -6.56
N ASN A 23 2.07 20.95 -6.67
CA ASN A 23 3.24 21.84 -6.75
C ASN A 23 3.71 22.11 -8.19
N ASN A 24 2.98 21.63 -9.20
CA ASN A 24 3.30 21.88 -10.61
C ASN A 24 2.01 22.14 -11.42
N ASP A 25 1.78 23.40 -11.77
CA ASP A 25 0.59 23.84 -12.52
C ASP A 25 0.37 23.04 -13.81
N CYS A 26 -0.91 22.77 -14.11
CA CYS A 26 -1.35 22.02 -15.30
C CYS A 26 -0.71 20.62 -15.46
N SER A 27 -0.05 20.07 -14.43
CA SER A 27 0.58 18.76 -14.52
C SER A 27 -0.42 17.61 -14.39
N ARG A 28 -0.03 16.46 -14.97
CA ARG A 28 -0.74 15.18 -14.85
C ARG A 28 0.28 14.09 -14.59
N VAL A 29 0.06 13.33 -13.53
CA VAL A 29 0.96 12.26 -13.11
C VAL A 29 0.31 10.91 -13.39
N LEU A 30 0.95 10.12 -14.25
CA LEU A 30 0.62 8.70 -14.42
C LEU A 30 1.28 7.89 -13.30
N VAL A 31 0.45 7.34 -12.41
CA VAL A 31 0.89 6.42 -11.37
C VAL A 31 0.66 5.00 -11.86
N VAL A 32 1.69 4.16 -11.81
CA VAL A 32 1.60 2.74 -12.17
C VAL A 32 2.15 1.89 -11.03
N CYS A 33 1.32 0.97 -10.52
CA CYS A 33 1.74 -0.08 -9.61
C CYS A 33 1.68 -1.41 -10.35
N SER A 34 2.84 -1.95 -10.72
CA SER A 34 2.98 -3.28 -11.35
C SER A 34 3.61 -4.25 -10.37
N LYS A 35 2.97 -5.40 -10.17
CA LYS A 35 3.40 -6.43 -9.23
C LYS A 35 3.40 -7.77 -9.93
N MET A 36 4.59 -8.27 -10.25
CA MET A 36 4.82 -9.59 -10.84
C MET A 36 5.46 -10.50 -9.79
N LEU A 37 4.79 -10.66 -8.66
CA LEU A 37 5.34 -11.38 -7.52
C LEU A 37 5.55 -12.87 -7.82
N SER A 38 4.62 -13.50 -8.56
CA SER A 38 4.66 -14.95 -8.80
C SER A 38 5.91 -15.39 -9.56
N VAL A 39 6.61 -14.48 -10.24
CA VAL A 39 7.86 -14.82 -10.95
C VAL A 39 9.06 -14.86 -9.99
N ILE A 40 8.99 -14.10 -8.88
CA ILE A 40 10.12 -13.85 -7.98
C ILE A 40 10.01 -14.65 -6.67
N ILE A 41 8.79 -15.03 -6.28
CA ILE A 41 8.52 -15.82 -5.05
C ILE A 41 8.24 -17.28 -5.30
N PHE A 42 8.26 -17.73 -6.56
CA PHE A 42 7.90 -19.10 -6.88
C PHE A 42 9.11 -20.01 -6.75
N HIS A 43 9.24 -20.62 -5.58
CA HIS A 43 10.22 -21.67 -5.28
C HIS A 43 9.52 -22.92 -4.73
N GLY A 44 10.27 -24.03 -4.65
CA GLY A 44 9.75 -25.29 -4.15
C GLY A 44 9.22 -25.17 -2.72
N LEU A 45 8.06 -25.78 -2.45
CA LEU A 45 7.49 -25.81 -1.10
C LEU A 45 8.37 -26.68 -0.18
N SER A 46 8.58 -26.22 1.05
CA SER A 46 9.31 -26.96 2.08
C SER A 46 8.53 -26.95 3.38
N GLU A 47 8.39 -28.11 4.02
CA GLU A 47 7.66 -28.25 5.29
C GLU A 47 8.30 -27.43 6.42
N SER A 48 9.60 -27.13 6.35
CA SER A 48 10.30 -26.30 7.34
C SER A 48 10.02 -24.80 7.21
N HIS A 49 9.29 -24.37 6.17
CA HIS A 49 9.05 -22.96 5.84
C HIS A 49 7.56 -22.69 5.57
N SER A 50 6.68 -23.02 6.53
CA SER A 50 5.22 -22.90 6.40
C SER A 50 4.73 -21.50 6.02
N ASP A 51 5.42 -20.45 6.45
CA ASP A 51 5.01 -19.06 6.20
C ASP A 51 5.22 -18.67 4.73
N SER A 52 6.20 -19.28 4.06
CA SER A 52 6.41 -19.13 2.62
C SER A 52 5.21 -19.68 1.83
N MET A 53 4.60 -20.78 2.30
CA MET A 53 3.42 -21.37 1.65
C MET A 53 2.22 -20.42 1.65
N VAL A 54 2.02 -19.67 2.74
CA VAL A 54 0.97 -18.65 2.83
C VAL A 54 1.17 -17.58 1.75
N GLY A 55 2.41 -17.15 1.53
CA GLY A 55 2.76 -16.23 0.44
C GLY A 55 2.36 -16.75 -0.94
N HIS A 56 2.63 -18.03 -1.25
CA HIS A 56 2.24 -18.63 -2.54
C HIS A 56 0.73 -18.66 -2.77
N VAL A 57 -0.07 -18.82 -1.71
CA VAL A 57 -1.54 -18.86 -1.82
C VAL A 57 -2.13 -17.46 -1.96
N LEU A 58 -1.55 -16.47 -1.28
CA LEU A 58 -2.09 -15.11 -1.24
C LEU A 58 -1.63 -14.21 -2.39
N PHE A 59 -0.38 -14.36 -2.86
CA PHE A 59 0.20 -13.42 -3.79
C PHE A 59 -0.12 -13.76 -5.25
N GLY A 60 -0.84 -12.86 -5.90
CA GLY A 60 -1.06 -12.86 -7.34
C GLY A 60 -0.19 -11.84 -8.08
N ASN A 61 -0.31 -11.86 -9.41
CA ASN A 61 0.21 -10.82 -10.27
C ASN A 61 -0.89 -9.80 -10.60
N GLY A 62 -0.50 -8.56 -10.83
CA GLY A 62 -1.43 -7.52 -11.24
C GLY A 62 -0.73 -6.23 -11.59
N VAL A 63 -1.43 -5.40 -12.35
CA VAL A 63 -1.02 -4.02 -12.63
C VAL A 63 -2.22 -3.11 -12.45
N SER A 64 -1.96 -1.93 -11.89
CA SER A 64 -2.95 -0.86 -11.78
C SER A 64 -2.31 0.45 -12.23
N ALA A 65 -3.11 1.32 -12.83
CA ALA A 65 -2.69 2.64 -13.26
C ALA A 65 -3.78 3.66 -13.01
N VAL A 66 -3.40 4.85 -12.56
CA VAL A 66 -4.29 6.00 -12.38
C VAL A 66 -3.63 7.27 -12.88
N ILE A 67 -4.42 8.21 -13.39
CA ILE A 67 -3.97 9.56 -13.71
C ILE A 67 -4.39 10.47 -12.56
N VAL A 68 -3.42 11.20 -11.99
CA VAL A 68 -3.64 12.17 -10.92
C VAL A 68 -3.39 13.58 -11.48
N GLY A 69 -4.20 14.55 -11.07
CA GLY A 69 -4.07 15.96 -11.43
C GLY A 69 -4.79 16.84 -10.41
N ALA A 70 -4.29 18.07 -10.21
CA ALA A 70 -4.87 19.03 -9.25
C ALA A 70 -5.97 19.90 -9.88
N GLU A 71 -5.76 20.40 -11.10
CA GLU A 71 -6.70 21.28 -11.79
C GLU A 71 -7.60 20.48 -12.72
N LEU A 72 -8.93 20.55 -12.54
CA LEU A 72 -9.88 19.98 -13.48
C LEU A 72 -10.32 21.02 -14.50
N ASP A 73 -10.16 20.69 -15.79
CA ASP A 73 -11.01 21.26 -16.82
C ASP A 73 -12.45 20.80 -16.56
N SER A 74 -13.43 21.70 -16.71
CA SER A 74 -14.86 21.43 -16.45
C SER A 74 -15.47 20.28 -17.28
N LEU A 75 -14.69 19.73 -18.22
CA LEU A 75 -15.05 18.67 -19.15
C LEU A 75 -14.55 17.28 -18.74
N VAL A 76 -13.72 17.17 -17.69
CA VAL A 76 -13.12 15.89 -17.26
C VAL A 76 -13.84 15.35 -16.02
N GLU A 77 -14.26 14.09 -16.07
CA GLU A 77 -14.89 13.42 -14.93
C GLU A 77 -13.89 13.10 -13.82
N ARG A 78 -14.25 13.46 -12.58
CA ARG A 78 -13.50 13.11 -11.36
C ARG A 78 -14.15 11.93 -10.66
N LEU A 79 -13.39 10.85 -10.48
CA LEU A 79 -13.87 9.68 -9.73
C LEU A 79 -13.69 9.85 -8.21
N PHE A 80 -12.51 10.33 -7.79
CA PHE A 80 -12.15 10.51 -6.38
C PHE A 80 -11.25 11.74 -6.21
N GLU A 81 -11.14 12.21 -4.97
CA GLU A 81 -10.26 13.31 -4.55
C GLU A 81 -9.35 12.81 -3.42
N ILE A 82 -8.07 13.15 -3.49
CA ILE A 82 -7.13 12.90 -2.40
C ILE A 82 -7.23 14.13 -1.49
N ALA A 83 -7.77 13.95 -0.28
CA ALA A 83 -7.99 15.05 0.65
C ALA A 83 -6.92 15.14 1.75
N SER A 84 -6.30 14.00 2.08
CA SER A 84 -5.21 13.92 3.05
C SER A 84 -4.52 12.56 2.95
N PHE A 85 -3.29 12.51 3.47
CA PHE A 85 -2.53 11.28 3.62
C PHE A 85 -1.90 11.15 5.00
N GLY A 86 -1.74 9.91 5.49
CA GLY A 86 -0.99 9.60 6.70
C GLY A 86 -0.25 8.27 6.61
N GLN A 87 0.92 8.19 7.24
CA GLN A 87 1.70 6.96 7.38
C GLN A 87 2.20 6.84 8.82
N THR A 88 2.23 5.61 9.35
CA THR A 88 2.77 5.31 10.67
C THR A 88 3.49 3.96 10.67
N ILE A 89 4.39 3.78 11.64
CA ILE A 89 5.02 2.49 11.93
C ILE A 89 4.42 1.98 13.23
N ILE A 90 3.92 0.75 13.23
CA ILE A 90 3.36 0.12 14.42
C ILE A 90 4.50 -0.23 15.39
N LEU A 91 4.36 0.14 16.67
CA LEU A 91 5.36 -0.20 17.67
C LEU A 91 5.43 -1.71 17.87
N LYS A 92 6.64 -2.23 18.12
CA LYS A 92 6.91 -3.68 18.29
C LYS A 92 6.52 -4.55 17.08
N SER A 93 6.38 -3.98 15.88
CA SER A 93 6.10 -4.73 14.65
C SER A 93 7.37 -5.14 13.87
N LYS A 94 8.56 -5.02 14.46
CA LYS A 94 9.82 -5.32 13.78
C LYS A 94 9.84 -6.79 13.35
N GLY A 95 10.11 -7.02 12.07
CA GLY A 95 10.16 -8.38 11.51
C GLY A 95 8.79 -9.02 11.27
N ALA A 96 7.69 -8.29 11.49
CA ALA A 96 6.35 -8.83 11.25
C ALA A 96 6.10 -9.13 9.75
N ILE A 97 6.69 -8.34 8.86
CA ILE A 97 6.70 -8.57 7.41
C ILE A 97 8.12 -8.30 6.91
N LEU A 98 8.75 -9.29 6.31
CA LEU A 98 10.09 -9.17 5.71
C LEU A 98 10.09 -9.75 4.30
N GLY A 99 10.86 -9.10 3.43
CA GLY A 99 11.21 -9.60 2.10
C GLY A 99 12.73 -9.54 1.95
N HIS A 100 13.37 -10.68 1.75
CA HIS A 100 14.81 -10.79 1.51
C HIS A 100 15.05 -11.17 0.06
N LEU A 101 15.55 -10.22 -0.73
CA LEU A 101 16.00 -10.51 -2.08
C LEU A 101 17.34 -11.26 -2.01
N CYS A 102 17.34 -12.49 -2.49
CA CYS A 102 18.49 -13.37 -2.57
C CYS A 102 18.91 -13.57 -4.03
N GLU A 103 20.00 -14.30 -4.25
CA GLU A 103 20.55 -14.54 -5.60
C GLU A 103 19.57 -15.28 -6.53
N ILE A 104 18.67 -16.09 -5.97
CA ILE A 104 17.79 -17.00 -6.72
C ILE A 104 16.32 -16.61 -6.58
N ASP A 105 15.93 -15.99 -5.46
CA ASP A 105 14.53 -15.79 -5.08
C ASP A 105 14.32 -14.56 -4.18
N LEU A 106 13.04 -14.20 -3.98
CA LEU A 106 12.62 -13.27 -2.94
C LEU A 106 11.93 -14.06 -1.82
N ARG A 107 12.60 -14.16 -0.68
CA ARG A 107 12.08 -14.89 0.49
C ARG A 107 11.21 -13.98 1.34
N PHE A 108 9.97 -14.40 1.54
CA PHE A 108 9.01 -13.72 2.41
C PHE A 108 8.93 -14.38 3.77
N GLN A 109 8.94 -13.56 4.82
CA GLN A 109 8.58 -13.97 6.17
C GLN A 109 7.40 -13.12 6.63
N LEU A 110 6.31 -13.79 7.00
CA LEU A 110 5.07 -13.17 7.44
C LEU A 110 4.72 -13.70 8.83
N SER A 111 4.75 -12.83 9.83
CA SER A 111 4.30 -13.20 11.18
C SER A 111 2.79 -13.40 11.19
N LYS A 112 2.33 -14.41 11.93
CA LYS A 112 0.92 -14.68 12.21
C LYS A 112 0.25 -13.57 13.03
N ASP A 113 1.05 -12.72 13.68
CA ASP A 113 0.56 -11.62 14.50
C ASP A 113 0.20 -10.36 13.68
N VAL A 114 0.51 -10.32 12.38
CA VAL A 114 0.24 -9.17 11.50
C VAL A 114 -1.22 -8.71 11.57
N PRO A 115 -2.24 -9.59 11.49
CA PRO A 115 -3.63 -9.16 11.61
C PRO A 115 -3.93 -8.48 12.95
N SER A 116 -3.42 -9.03 14.07
CA SER A 116 -3.61 -8.44 15.41
C SER A 116 -2.93 -7.08 15.53
N LEU A 117 -1.68 -6.98 15.06
CA LEU A 117 -0.93 -5.72 15.05
C LEU A 117 -1.69 -4.63 14.30
N ILE A 118 -2.29 -4.95 13.15
CA ILE A 118 -3.09 -4.00 12.38
C ILE A 118 -4.39 -3.66 13.11
N SER A 119 -5.15 -4.65 13.59
CA SER A 119 -6.44 -4.42 14.26
C SER A 119 -6.30 -3.57 15.52
N ASP A 120 -5.22 -3.73 16.27
CA ASP A 120 -4.98 -3.00 17.52
C ASP A 120 -4.60 -1.53 17.29
N ASN A 121 -4.23 -1.16 16.05
CA ASN A 121 -3.69 0.18 15.73
C ASN A 121 -4.52 0.95 14.69
N ILE A 122 -5.38 0.28 13.92
CA ILE A 122 -6.12 0.89 12.81
C ILE A 122 -7.09 1.98 13.29
N GLU A 123 -7.74 1.79 14.44
CA GLU A 123 -8.69 2.76 15.01
C GLU A 123 -8.01 4.11 15.29
N ASN A 124 -6.78 4.08 15.83
CA ASN A 124 -6.02 5.30 16.10
C ASN A 124 -5.63 6.02 14.80
N CYS A 125 -5.30 5.27 13.75
CA CYS A 125 -4.97 5.83 12.44
C CYS A 125 -6.18 6.57 11.83
N LEU A 126 -7.35 5.93 11.86
CA LEU A 126 -8.58 6.53 11.36
C LEU A 126 -9.02 7.72 12.20
N THR A 127 -8.96 7.61 13.53
CA THR A 127 -9.30 8.73 14.43
C THR A 127 -8.47 9.98 14.12
N LYS A 128 -7.16 9.81 13.88
CA LYS A 128 -6.28 10.92 13.49
C LYS A 128 -6.61 11.48 12.10
N ALA A 129 -6.86 10.61 11.12
CA ALA A 129 -7.16 11.03 9.75
C ALA A 129 -8.48 11.82 9.66
N PHE A 130 -9.51 11.42 10.41
CA PHE A 130 -10.83 12.04 10.34
C PHE A 130 -11.09 13.13 11.38
N ALA A 131 -10.20 13.31 12.36
CA ALA A 131 -10.30 14.37 13.36
C ALA A 131 -10.53 15.78 12.76
N PRO A 132 -9.86 16.21 11.66
CA PRO A 132 -10.06 17.54 11.08
C PRO A 132 -11.46 17.76 10.49
N ILE A 133 -12.14 16.70 10.07
CA ILE A 133 -13.45 16.76 9.38
C ILE A 133 -14.60 16.44 10.36
N GLY A 134 -14.28 16.03 11.59
CA GLY A 134 -15.27 15.81 12.66
C GLY A 134 -16.10 14.54 12.50
N VAL A 135 -15.72 13.61 11.62
CA VAL A 135 -16.43 12.34 11.43
C VAL A 135 -16.14 11.41 12.61
N LYS A 136 -17.20 10.94 13.26
CA LYS A 136 -17.13 10.02 14.41
C LYS A 136 -18.01 8.80 14.15
N GLY A 137 -17.40 7.66 13.82
CA GLY A 137 -18.08 6.37 13.72
C GLY A 137 -17.78 5.60 12.43
N TRP A 138 -17.46 4.30 12.58
CA TRP A 138 -17.07 3.42 11.48
C TRP A 138 -18.11 3.28 10.36
N LYS A 139 -19.41 3.31 10.70
CA LYS A 139 -20.52 3.21 9.72
C LYS A 139 -20.70 4.46 8.84
N LEU A 140 -20.01 5.55 9.16
CA LEU A 140 -20.00 6.76 8.34
C LEU A 140 -18.77 6.80 7.42
N LEU A 141 -17.82 5.86 7.61
CA LEU A 141 -16.59 5.75 6.83
C LEU A 141 -16.69 4.72 5.70
N PHE A 142 -17.68 3.83 5.76
CA PHE A 142 -17.98 2.76 4.79
C PHE A 142 -19.49 2.63 4.62
#